data_AF-A0AAW4ZJT6-F1
#
_entry.id   AF-A0AAW4ZJT6-F1
#
_cell.length_a   1.000
_cell.length_b   1.000
_cell.length_c   1.000
_cell.angle_alpha   90.00
_cell.angle_beta   90.00
_cell.angle_gamma   90.00
#
_symmetry.space_group_name_H-M   'P 1'
#
loop_
_entity.id
_entity.type
_entity.pdbx_description
1 polymer ?
#
loop_
_entity_poly.entity_id
_entity_poly.type
_entity_poly.pdbx_seq_one_letter_code
_entity_poly.pdbx_strand_id
1 'polypeptide(L)'
;MISEDLVKQRFVHDTISQGINLIYETQERVVRTYLNTRSGNLLSYIQRRPFTSQVMEGKQVYYMRILSYLRYLDIHYRKGEDRISRHIRSNLALYNRTVWGVLYRETFPEIRYGYNEEIRASIRKELEQALIYEQSQNW
;
A
#
# COMPACT_ATOMS: atom_id res chain seq x y z
N MET A 1 11.29 2.39 28.81
CA MET A 1 10.12 1.50 28.75
C MET A 1 9.32 1.86 27.51
N ILE A 2 8.93 0.87 26.69
CA ILE A 2 8.13 1.11 25.49
C ILE A 2 6.70 1.45 25.88
N SER A 3 6.16 2.54 25.31
CA SER A 3 4.77 2.96 25.51
C SER A 3 3.82 2.12 24.66
N GLU A 4 2.63 1.84 25.20
CA GLU A 4 1.52 1.22 24.44
C GLU A 4 1.12 2.05 23.22
N ASP A 5 1.24 3.37 23.30
CA ASP A 5 0.94 4.24 22.15
C ASP A 5 1.94 4.05 21.01
N LEU A 6 3.21 3.78 21.33
CA LEU A 6 4.24 3.51 20.33
C LEU A 6 3.97 2.17 19.63
N VAL A 7 3.54 1.16 20.37
CA VAL A 7 3.16 -0.16 19.81
C VAL A 7 1.97 -0.02 18.85
N LYS A 8 0.94 0.73 19.24
CA LYS A 8 -0.22 1.01 18.37
C LYS A 8 0.16 1.79 17.13
N GLN A 9 0.99 2.83 17.27
CA GLN A 9 1.47 3.60 16.12
C GLN A 9 2.27 2.73 15.15
N ARG A 10 3.11 1.83 15.68
CA ARG A 10 3.87 0.89 14.86
C ARG A 10 2.95 -0.08 14.12
N PHE A 11 1.96 -0.65 14.81
CA PHE A 11 0.94 -1.51 14.16
C PHE A 11 0.24 -0.79 13.01
N VAL A 12 -0.31 0.41 13.26
CA VAL A 12 -0.99 1.20 12.22
C VAL A 12 -0.03 1.51 11.06
N HIS A 13 1.24 1.79 11.38
CA HIS A 13 2.24 2.05 10.37
C HIS A 13 2.54 0.87 9.46
N ASP A 14 2.75 -0.29 10.05
CA ASP A 14 3.08 -1.50 9.32
C ASP A 14 1.89 -1.93 8.46
N THR A 15 0.68 -1.91 9.01
CA THR A 15 -0.55 -2.28 8.29
C THR A 15 -0.83 -1.35 7.09
N ILE A 16 -0.73 -0.02 7.28
CA ILE A 16 -0.93 0.92 6.17
C ILE A 16 0.17 0.79 5.12
N SER A 17 1.42 0.65 5.54
CA SER A 17 2.56 0.51 4.62
C SER A 17 2.46 -0.78 3.80
N GLN A 18 2.05 -1.89 4.42
CA GLN A 18 1.75 -3.14 3.73
C GLN A 18 0.60 -2.98 2.72
N GLY A 19 -0.49 -2.31 3.12
CA GLY A 19 -1.61 -2.00 2.23
C GLY A 19 -1.20 -1.18 0.99
N ILE A 20 -0.43 -0.11 1.19
CA ILE A 20 0.09 0.72 0.09
C ILE A 20 1.01 -0.10 -0.83
N ASN A 21 1.87 -0.95 -0.25
CA ASN A 21 2.73 -1.84 -1.03
C ASN A 21 1.92 -2.82 -1.88
N LEU A 22 0.87 -3.41 -1.32
CA LEU A 22 -0.03 -4.32 -2.04
C LEU A 22 -0.77 -3.61 -3.18
N ILE A 23 -1.15 -2.35 -3.01
CA ILE A 23 -1.71 -1.51 -4.08
C ILE A 23 -0.71 -1.41 -5.23
N TYR A 24 0.54 -0.99 -4.94
CA TYR A 24 1.56 -0.83 -5.98
C TYR A 24 1.91 -2.16 -6.67
N GLU A 25 2.02 -3.25 -5.91
CA GLU A 25 2.27 -4.59 -6.47
C GLU A 25 1.15 -5.05 -7.39
N THR A 26 -0.10 -4.84 -6.97
CA THR A 26 -1.27 -5.17 -7.79
C THR A 26 -1.32 -4.32 -9.05
N GLN A 27 -1.02 -3.02 -8.95
CA GLN A 27 -0.91 -2.13 -10.10
C GLN A 27 0.19 -2.59 -11.06
N GLU A 28 1.37 -2.94 -10.55
CA GLU A 28 2.48 -3.43 -11.36
C GLU A 28 2.07 -4.68 -12.15
N ARG A 29 1.47 -5.65 -11.46
CA ARG A 29 0.99 -6.89 -12.08
C ARG A 29 -0.02 -6.59 -13.20
N VAL A 30 -1.03 -5.75 -12.94
CA VAL A 30 -2.04 -5.40 -13.94
C VAL A 30 -1.43 -4.70 -15.15
N VAL A 31 -0.50 -3.75 -14.94
CA VAL A 31 0.20 -3.06 -16.03
C VAL A 31 1.00 -4.07 -16.87
N ARG A 32 1.78 -4.95 -16.24
CA ARG A 32 2.59 -5.96 -16.95
C ARG A 32 1.75 -6.94 -17.75
N THR A 33 0.58 -7.34 -17.23
CA THR A 33 -0.26 -8.34 -17.88
C THR A 33 -1.09 -7.76 -19.02
N TYR A 34 -1.62 -6.55 -18.88
CA TYR A 34 -2.66 -6.04 -19.79
C TYR A 34 -2.27 -4.82 -20.63
N LEU A 35 -1.15 -4.15 -20.32
CA LEU A 35 -0.71 -2.98 -21.08
C LEU A 35 0.60 -3.26 -21.81
N ASN A 36 0.63 -2.85 -23.08
CA ASN A 36 1.87 -2.87 -23.86
C ASN A 36 2.79 -1.75 -23.39
N THR A 37 4.03 -2.10 -23.06
CA THR A 37 5.03 -1.12 -22.63
C THR A 37 5.50 -0.30 -23.83
N ARG A 38 5.31 1.02 -23.78
CA ARG A 38 5.86 1.97 -24.77
C ARG A 38 7.12 2.66 -24.26
N SER A 39 6.97 3.56 -23.29
CA SER A 39 8.10 4.30 -22.69
C SER A 39 8.64 3.69 -21.40
N GLY A 40 7.87 2.79 -20.75
CA GLY A 40 8.23 2.24 -19.44
C GLY A 40 8.03 3.19 -18.25
N ASN A 41 7.72 4.47 -18.48
CA ASN A 41 7.62 5.47 -17.40
C ASN A 41 6.57 5.09 -16.34
N LEU A 42 5.40 4.60 -16.76
CA LEU A 42 4.34 4.12 -15.86
C LEU A 42 4.86 3.01 -14.94
N LEU A 43 5.49 1.99 -15.54
CA LEU A 43 5.99 0.84 -14.81
C LEU A 43 7.11 1.25 -13.85
N SER A 44 8.06 2.06 -14.32
CA SER A 44 9.15 2.57 -13.48
C SER A 44 8.65 3.40 -12.30
N TYR A 45 7.56 4.15 -12.48
CA TYR A 45 6.94 4.91 -11.41
C TYR A 45 6.28 4.00 -10.36
N ILE A 46 5.49 3.02 -10.80
CA ILE A 46 4.83 2.07 -9.89
C ILE A 46 5.87 1.28 -9.10
N GLN A 47 6.94 0.81 -9.77
CA GLN A 47 8.00 0.03 -9.14
C GLN A 47 8.76 0.77 -8.05
N ARG A 48 8.87 2.10 -8.15
CA ARG A 48 9.47 2.94 -7.09
C ARG A 48 8.63 3.00 -5.82
N ARG A 49 7.34 2.63 -5.89
CA ARG A 49 6.37 2.68 -4.79
C ARG A 49 6.44 4.00 -4.00
N PRO A 50 6.30 5.16 -4.65
CA PRO A 50 6.51 6.44 -3.99
C PRO A 50 5.37 6.74 -3.02
N PHE A 51 5.60 6.49 -1.74
CA PHE A 51 4.76 6.99 -0.66
C PHE A 51 5.63 7.53 0.47
N THR A 52 5.08 8.49 1.20
CA THR A 52 5.75 9.08 2.37
C THR A 52 4.77 9.12 3.53
N SER A 53 5.26 8.87 4.74
CA SER A 53 4.52 9.06 5.97
C SER A 53 5.04 10.29 6.72
N GLN A 54 4.14 11.02 7.37
CA GLN A 54 4.47 12.13 8.26
C GLN A 54 3.68 11.99 9.56
N VAL A 55 4.29 12.37 10.67
CA VAL A 55 3.62 12.47 11.96
C VAL A 55 3.38 13.96 12.22
N MET A 56 2.11 14.38 12.24
CA MET A 56 1.71 15.77 12.47
C MET A 56 0.70 15.81 13.63
N GLU A 57 1.02 16.53 14.71
CA GLU A 57 0.10 16.77 15.83
C GLU A 57 -0.53 15.47 16.40
N GLY A 58 0.26 14.40 16.50
CA GLY A 58 -0.22 13.09 16.98
C GLY A 58 -1.05 12.30 15.95
N LYS A 59 -1.23 12.81 14.73
CA LYS A 59 -1.85 12.11 13.60
C LYS A 59 -0.77 11.58 12.67
N GLN A 60 -0.93 10.34 12.22
CA GLN A 60 -0.08 9.79 11.16
C GLN A 60 -0.76 9.98 9.82
N VAL A 61 -0.09 10.69 8.91
CA VAL A 61 -0.59 11.03 7.58
C VAL A 61 0.25 10.33 6.53
N TYR A 62 -0.41 9.66 5.59
CA TYR A 62 0.23 8.96 4.49
C TYR A 62 -0.08 9.67 3.18
N TYR A 63 0.98 10.06 2.47
CA TYR A 63 0.89 10.65 1.15
C TYR A 63 1.24 9.61 0.11
N MET A 64 0.26 9.27 -0.73
CA MET A 64 0.43 8.40 -1.87
C MET A 64 0.10 9.17 -3.12
N ARG A 65 1.04 9.23 -4.06
CA ARG A 65 0.79 9.87 -5.35
C ARG A 65 0.23 8.86 -6.34
N ILE A 66 -1.06 8.96 -6.60
CA ILE A 66 -1.72 8.17 -7.64
C ILE A 66 -1.81 9.01 -8.91
N LEU A 67 -1.29 8.49 -10.02
CA LEU A 67 -1.30 9.19 -11.30
C LEU A 67 -2.74 9.28 -11.83
N SER A 68 -3.23 10.49 -12.08
CA SER A 68 -4.61 10.75 -12.51
C SER A 68 -4.98 9.96 -13.76
N TYR A 69 -4.04 9.77 -14.70
CA TYR A 69 -4.26 9.02 -15.92
C TYR A 69 -4.57 7.53 -15.70
N LEU A 70 -4.27 6.93 -14.54
CA LEU A 70 -4.67 5.55 -14.25
C LEU A 70 -6.19 5.39 -14.28
N ARG A 71 -6.91 6.38 -13.76
CA ARG A 71 -8.38 6.42 -13.85
C ARG A 71 -8.84 6.60 -15.30
N TYR A 72 -8.13 7.41 -16.08
CA TYR A 72 -8.45 7.58 -17.49
C TYR A 72 -8.22 6.28 -18.27
N LEU A 73 -7.18 5.50 -17.96
CA LEU A 73 -6.95 4.18 -18.56
C LEU A 73 -8.10 3.23 -18.22
N ASP A 74 -8.50 3.15 -16.95
CA ASP A 74 -9.67 2.36 -16.52
C ASP A 74 -10.94 2.77 -17.28
N ILE A 75 -11.12 4.05 -17.62
CA ILE A 75 -12.28 4.55 -18.39
C ILE A 75 -12.13 4.30 -19.89
N HIS A 76 -10.93 4.48 -20.44
CA HIS A 76 -10.65 4.35 -21.87
C HIS A 76 -10.94 2.93 -22.36
N TYR A 77 -10.43 1.94 -21.63
CA TYR A 77 -10.64 0.52 -21.97
C TYR A 77 -12.05 0.02 -21.66
N ARG A 78 -12.96 0.85 -21.11
CA ARG A 78 -14.36 0.46 -20.92
C ARG A 78 -15.20 0.48 -22.18
N LYS A 79 -14.81 1.25 -23.21
CA LYS A 79 -15.67 1.63 -24.34
C LYS A 79 -15.78 0.59 -25.48
N GLY A 80 -14.99 -0.50 -25.45
CA GLY A 80 -15.04 -1.52 -26.51
C GLY A 80 -16.11 -2.61 -26.27
N GLU A 81 -16.77 -3.04 -27.34
CA GLU A 81 -17.77 -4.13 -27.31
C GLU A 81 -17.17 -5.52 -27.59
N ASP A 82 -16.01 -5.59 -28.25
CA ASP A 82 -15.34 -6.83 -28.63
C ASP A 82 -14.95 -7.71 -27.42
N ARG A 83 -14.90 -9.03 -27.63
CA ARG A 83 -14.54 -10.01 -26.57
C ARG A 83 -13.22 -9.67 -25.87
N ILE A 84 -12.21 -9.23 -26.63
CA ILE A 84 -10.90 -8.83 -26.09
C ILE A 84 -11.05 -7.60 -25.20
N SER A 85 -11.76 -6.58 -25.66
CA SER A 85 -12.05 -5.36 -24.90
C SER A 85 -12.83 -5.65 -23.63
N ARG A 86 -13.79 -6.61 -23.66
CA ARG A 86 -14.51 -7.05 -22.45
C ARG A 86 -13.59 -7.74 -21.45
N HIS A 87 -12.69 -8.60 -21.92
CA HIS A 87 -11.72 -9.28 -21.07
C HIS A 87 -10.72 -8.28 -20.44
N ILE A 88 -10.23 -7.32 -21.21
CA ILE A 88 -9.37 -6.26 -20.69
C ILE A 88 -10.15 -5.42 -19.68
N ARG A 89 -11.38 -4.99 -19.97
CA ARG A 89 -12.23 -4.22 -19.04
C ARG A 89 -12.46 -4.89 -17.69
N SER A 90 -12.64 -6.22 -17.66
CA SER A 90 -12.87 -6.92 -16.39
C SER A 90 -11.61 -7.03 -15.52
N ASN A 91 -10.42 -6.98 -16.14
CA ASN A 91 -9.16 -7.28 -15.48
C ASN A 91 -8.21 -6.08 -15.32
N LEU A 92 -8.29 -5.11 -16.23
CA LEU A 92 -7.59 -3.83 -16.17
C LEU A 92 -8.29 -2.93 -15.16
N ALA A 93 -7.90 -3.08 -13.90
CA ALA A 93 -8.44 -2.29 -12.82
C ALA A 93 -7.29 -1.65 -12.03
N LEU A 94 -6.78 -0.53 -12.53
CA LEU A 94 -5.56 0.11 -12.02
C LEU A 94 -5.84 1.03 -10.84
N TYR A 95 -6.95 1.76 -10.89
CA TYR A 95 -7.29 2.76 -9.89
C TYR A 95 -8.30 2.22 -8.90
N ASN A 96 -9.57 2.12 -9.29
CA ASN A 96 -10.65 2.04 -8.32
C ASN A 96 -10.63 0.73 -7.54
N ARG A 97 -10.56 -0.41 -8.25
CA ARG A 97 -10.56 -1.74 -7.61
C ARG A 97 -9.28 -2.00 -6.85
N THR A 98 -8.14 -1.54 -7.35
CA THR A 98 -6.85 -1.82 -6.72
C THR A 98 -6.63 -0.94 -5.51
N VAL A 99 -6.80 0.39 -5.62
CA VAL A 99 -6.61 1.31 -4.50
C VAL A 99 -7.67 1.09 -3.43
N TRP A 100 -8.95 1.27 -3.77
CA TRP A 100 -10.01 1.19 -2.78
C TRP A 100 -10.32 -0.24 -2.35
N GLY A 101 -10.13 -1.22 -3.23
CA GLY A 101 -10.33 -2.62 -2.87
C GLY A 101 -9.35 -3.06 -1.79
N VAL A 102 -8.06 -2.75 -1.94
CA VAL A 102 -7.07 -3.06 -0.91
C VAL A 102 -7.36 -2.29 0.38
N LEU A 103 -7.62 -0.98 0.30
CA LEU A 103 -7.88 -0.18 1.49
C LEU A 103 -9.10 -0.67 2.28
N TYR A 104 -10.25 -0.84 1.63
CA TYR A 104 -11.50 -1.17 2.33
C TYR A 104 -11.65 -2.65 2.68
N ARG A 105 -10.98 -3.56 1.97
CA ARG A 105 -11.16 -5.01 2.20
C ARG A 105 -10.01 -5.65 2.97
N GLU A 106 -8.81 -5.08 2.89
CA GLU A 106 -7.62 -5.61 3.54
C GLU A 106 -7.17 -4.66 4.67
N THR A 107 -6.78 -3.43 4.31
CA THR A 107 -6.05 -2.54 5.23
C THR A 107 -6.92 -2.00 6.38
N PHE A 108 -8.11 -1.47 6.09
CA PHE A 108 -8.98 -0.91 7.12
C PHE A 108 -9.60 -1.96 8.05
N PRO A 109 -10.02 -3.15 7.56
CA PRO A 109 -10.41 -4.25 8.44
C PRO A 109 -9.27 -4.67 9.37
N GLU A 110 -8.05 -4.79 8.86
CA GLU A 110 -6.89 -5.14 9.68
C GLU A 110 -6.62 -4.09 10.76
N ILE A 111 -6.67 -2.80 10.43
CA ILE A 111 -6.55 -1.74 11.43
C ILE A 111 -7.64 -1.84 12.51
N ARG A 112 -8.87 -2.21 12.11
CA ARG A 112 -10.03 -2.23 13.02
C ARG A 112 -10.05 -3.45 13.92
N TYR A 113 -9.59 -4.61 13.44
CA TYR A 113 -9.79 -5.90 14.10
C TYR A 113 -8.51 -6.71 14.33
N GLY A 114 -7.42 -6.39 13.64
CA GLY A 114 -6.15 -7.12 13.71
C GLY A 114 -5.36 -6.86 14.98
N TYR A 115 -5.61 -5.75 15.69
CA TYR A 115 -4.84 -5.40 16.89
C TYR A 115 -5.21 -6.29 18.10
N ASN A 116 -4.53 -7.44 18.23
CA ASN A 116 -4.69 -8.39 19.32
C ASN A 116 -3.44 -8.45 20.23
N GLU A 117 -3.51 -9.24 21.30
CA GLU A 117 -2.43 -9.33 22.29
C GLU A 117 -1.15 -9.98 21.73
N GLU A 118 -1.28 -10.93 20.81
CA GLU A 118 -0.15 -11.59 20.17
C GLU A 118 0.64 -10.61 19.29
N ILE A 119 -0.05 -9.84 18.45
CA ILE A 119 0.55 -8.81 17.60
C ILE A 119 1.18 -7.72 18.47
N ARG A 120 0.48 -7.28 19.53
CA ARG A 120 1.04 -6.32 20.49
C ARG A 120 2.35 -6.81 21.08
N ALA A 121 2.38 -8.04 21.59
CA ALA A 121 3.56 -8.63 22.20
C ALA A 121 4.71 -8.77 21.19
N SER A 122 4.41 -9.16 19.95
CA SER A 122 5.40 -9.26 18.87
C SER A 122 6.04 -7.89 18.56
N ILE A 123 5.21 -6.87 18.32
CA ILE A 123 5.67 -5.52 18.00
C ILE A 123 6.49 -4.96 19.17
N ARG A 124 6.04 -5.17 20.40
CA ARG A 124 6.78 -4.72 21.58
C ARG A 124 8.17 -5.35 21.63
N LYS A 125 8.27 -6.66 21.43
CA LYS A 125 9.55 -7.37 21.39
C LYS A 125 10.48 -6.84 20.29
N GLU A 126 9.96 -6.58 19.10
CA GLU A 126 10.73 -6.00 17.99
C GLU A 126 11.28 -4.61 18.33
N LEU A 127 10.45 -3.76 18.97
CA LEU A 127 10.87 -2.44 19.42
C LEU A 127 11.93 -2.50 20.54
N GLU A 128 11.84 -3.48 21.46
CA GLU A 128 12.87 -3.70 22.50
C GLU A 128 14.20 -4.11 21.87
N GLN A 129 14.16 -5.02 20.90
CA GLN A 129 15.34 -5.47 20.17
C GLN A 129 15.99 -4.34 19.37
N ALA A 130 15.18 -3.51 18.70
CA ALA A 130 15.68 -2.34 17.96
C ALA A 130 16.38 -1.34 18.89
N LEU A 131 15.82 -1.10 20.09
CA LEU A 131 16.42 -0.22 21.09
C LEU A 131 17.77 -0.75 21.58
N ILE A 132 17.88 -2.05 21.86
CA ILE A 132 19.14 -2.69 22.27
C ILE A 132 20.19 -2.57 21.16
N TYR A 133 19.78 -2.79 19.91
CA TYR A 133 20.67 -2.67 18.76
C TYR A 133 21.19 -1.24 18.59
N GLU A 134 20.33 -0.22 18.62
CA GLU A 134 20.74 1.18 18.55
C GLU A 134 21.68 1.56 19.69
N GLN A 135 21.42 1.07 20.90
CA GLN A 135 22.34 1.26 22.00
C GLN A 135 23.70 0.67 21.63
N SER A 136 23.78 -0.61 21.23
CA SER A 136 25.03 -1.31 20.89
C SER A 136 25.89 -0.69 19.79
N GLN A 137 25.30 0.12 18.91
CA GLN A 137 26.00 0.81 17.82
C GLN A 137 26.55 2.18 18.23
N ASN A 138 26.12 2.72 19.36
CA ASN A 138 26.55 4.02 19.88
C ASN A 138 27.71 3.91 20.89
N TRP A 139 28.40 2.76 20.94
CA TRP A 139 29.61 2.49 21.74
C TRP A 139 30.79 2.21 20.80
#